data_AF-A0A0G1DS39-F1
#
_entry.id   AF-A0A0G1DS39-F1
#
_cell.length_a   1.000
_cell.length_b   1.000
_cell.length_c   1.000
_cell.angle_alpha   90.00
_cell.angle_beta   90.00
_cell.angle_gamma   90.00
#
_symmetry.space_group_name_H-M   'P 1'
#
loop_
_entity.id
_entity.type
_entity.pdbx_description
1 polymer ?
#
loop_
_entity_poly.entity_id
_entity_poly.type
_entity_poly.pdbx_seq_one_letter_code
_entity_poly.pdbx_strand_id
1 'polypeptide(L)'
;MINPYQPLPVKILSVIQETPDTKIFRLKFLDSVKQKQFYFWQGQFAQVGLPGQGEAPFDISSNSHDSTAYFEVAIRQVGRLTQALHHLHKGDRLYVRAPLGKGWPSTDVLSQKNLLLVGGGCGFLALKSVIEEVDF
;
A
#
# COMPACT_ATOMS: atom_id res chain seq x y z
N MET A 1 5.58 21.63 4.28
CA MET A 1 6.41 20.83 3.36
C MET A 1 6.43 19.40 3.89
N ILE A 2 6.07 18.39 3.07
CA ILE A 2 6.06 16.97 3.49
C ILE A 2 7.49 16.43 3.36
N ASN A 3 8.02 15.79 4.42
CA ASN A 3 9.34 15.17 4.39
C ASN A 3 9.23 13.70 3.94
N PRO A 4 9.70 13.32 2.74
CA PRO A 4 9.59 11.95 2.21
C PRO A 4 10.51 10.94 2.91
N TYR A 5 11.46 11.42 3.72
CA TYR A 5 12.39 10.58 4.47
C TYR A 5 11.89 10.26 5.88
N GLN A 6 10.83 10.92 6.36
CA GLN A 6 10.31 10.72 7.71
C GLN A 6 9.28 9.58 7.71
N PRO A 7 9.56 8.44 8.37
CA PRO A 7 8.55 7.41 8.60
C PRO A 7 7.50 7.93 9.57
N LEU A 8 6.23 7.74 9.21
CA LEU A 8 5.10 8.15 10.03
C LEU A 8 4.40 6.94 10.62
N PRO A 9 4.00 6.99 11.90
CA PRO A 9 3.31 5.88 12.51
C PRO A 9 1.88 5.77 11.97
N VAL A 10 1.48 4.54 11.67
CA VAL A 10 0.12 4.16 11.28
C VAL A 10 -0.41 3.11 12.25
N LYS A 11 -1.73 3.06 12.39
CA LYS A 11 -2.45 2.03 13.13
C LYS A 11 -3.00 0.99 12.15
N ILE A 12 -2.95 -0.27 12.54
CA ILE A 12 -3.61 -1.36 11.84
C ILE A 12 -5.10 -1.36 12.23
N LEU A 13 -5.98 -1.07 11.27
CA LEU A 13 -7.43 -1.10 11.46
C LEU A 13 -8.00 -2.52 11.37
N SER A 14 -7.44 -3.34 10.49
CA SER A 14 -7.77 -4.74 10.30
C SER A 14 -6.62 -5.48 9.61
N VAL A 15 -6.59 -6.79 9.82
CA VAL A 15 -5.69 -7.72 9.15
C VAL A 15 -6.56 -8.80 8.53
N ILE A 16 -6.38 -9.05 7.24
CA ILE A 16 -7.11 -10.09 6.49
C ILE A 16 -6.09 -11.12 6.04
N GLN A 17 -6.35 -12.40 6.33
CA GLN A 17 -5.52 -13.50 5.83
C GLN A 17 -6.04 -13.92 4.47
N GLU A 18 -5.32 -13.60 3.40
CA GLU A 18 -5.78 -13.90 2.02
C GLU A 18 -5.31 -15.28 1.54
N THR A 19 -4.07 -15.63 1.85
CA THR A 19 -3.50 -16.95 1.58
C THR A 19 -2.72 -17.40 2.81
N PRO A 20 -2.28 -18.66 2.94
CA PRO A 20 -1.51 -19.10 4.11
C PRO A 20 -0.26 -18.26 4.40
N ASP A 21 0.33 -17.63 3.38
CA ASP A 21 1.56 -16.84 3.48
C ASP A 21 1.37 -15.34 3.23
N THR A 22 0.15 -14.85 2.96
CA THR A 22 -0.10 -13.44 2.62
C THR A 22 -1.22 -12.84 3.47
N LYS A 23 -0.93 -11.67 4.05
CA LYS A 23 -1.89 -10.86 4.82
C LYS A 23 -2.07 -9.50 4.16
N ILE A 24 -3.30 -9.00 4.13
CA ILE A 24 -3.62 -7.61 3.82
C ILE A 24 -3.74 -6.84 5.13
N PHE A 25 -3.00 -5.73 5.22
CA PHE A 25 -3.05 -4.81 6.35
C PHE A 25 -3.77 -3.53 5.91
N ARG A 26 -4.89 -3.22 6.58
CA ARG A 26 -5.55 -1.93 6.44
C ARG A 26 -4.96 -0.94 7.43
N LEU A 27 -4.41 0.13 6.91
CA LEU A 27 -3.58 1.08 7.64
C LEU A 27 -4.21 2.48 7.65
N LYS A 28 -3.98 3.20 8.75
CA LYS A 28 -4.39 4.59 8.92
C LYS A 28 -3.33 5.37 9.67
N PHE A 29 -2.87 6.51 9.16
CA PHE A 29 -2.00 7.42 9.89
C PHE A 29 -2.62 7.81 11.24
N LEU A 30 -1.78 7.82 12.29
CA LEU A 30 -2.21 8.26 13.61
C LEU A 30 -2.57 9.76 13.62
N ASP A 31 -1.89 10.54 12.80
CA ASP A 31 -2.18 11.95 12.57
C ASP A 31 -3.41 12.06 11.66
N SER A 32 -4.52 12.53 12.22
CA SER A 32 -5.80 12.66 11.52
C SER A 32 -5.78 13.73 10.42
N VAL A 33 -4.96 14.77 10.56
CA VAL A 33 -4.81 15.82 9.55
C VAL A 33 -4.06 15.23 8.36
N LYS A 34 -2.95 14.52 8.61
CA LYS A 34 -2.22 13.82 7.55
C LYS A 34 -3.06 12.77 6.86
N GLN A 35 -3.84 11.99 7.62
CA GLN A 35 -4.72 10.99 7.03
C GLN A 35 -5.75 11.62 6.07
N LYS A 36 -6.38 12.73 6.45
CA LYS A 36 -7.36 13.42 5.60
C LYS A 36 -6.75 14.04 4.34
N GLN A 37 -5.45 14.35 4.38
CA GLN A 37 -4.70 14.91 3.26
C GLN A 37 -3.97 13.83 2.45
N PHE A 38 -3.98 12.58 2.92
CA PHE A 38 -3.30 11.49 2.25
C PHE A 38 -4.04 11.12 0.97
N TYR A 39 -3.29 11.08 -0.12
CA TYR A 39 -3.74 10.63 -1.42
C TYR A 39 -2.57 9.94 -2.12
N PHE A 40 -2.87 8.98 -2.98
CA PHE A 40 -1.90 8.28 -3.81
C PHE A 40 -2.50 8.02 -5.18
N TRP A 41 -1.67 8.00 -6.21
CA TRP A 41 -2.03 7.50 -7.52
C TRP A 41 -1.80 5.99 -7.61
N GLN A 42 -2.62 5.34 -8.40
CA GLN A 42 -2.55 3.92 -8.71
C GLN A 42 -1.15 3.56 -9.21
N GLY A 43 -0.60 2.43 -8.74
CA GLY A 43 0.79 2.04 -9.00
C GLY A 43 1.85 2.74 -8.15
N GLN A 44 1.46 3.60 -7.21
CA GLN A 44 2.36 4.04 -6.15
C GLN A 44 2.45 2.98 -5.05
N PHE A 45 3.55 3.04 -4.30
CA PHE A 45 3.87 2.10 -3.23
C PHE A 45 4.18 2.82 -1.92
N ALA A 46 4.25 2.05 -0.85
CA ALA A 46 4.62 2.48 0.49
C ALA A 46 5.90 1.76 0.94
N GLN A 47 6.82 2.47 1.59
CA GLN A 47 7.86 1.83 2.39
C GLN A 47 7.27 1.51 3.76
N VAL A 48 7.19 0.23 4.12
CA VAL A 48 6.56 -0.26 5.36
C VAL A 48 7.64 -0.88 6.22
N GLY A 49 7.70 -0.51 7.50
CA GLY A 49 8.77 -0.92 8.39
C GLY A 49 8.44 -0.96 9.88
N LEU A 50 9.36 -1.56 10.62
CA LEU A 50 9.38 -1.60 12.08
C LEU A 50 10.78 -1.20 12.60
N PRO A 51 10.87 -0.50 13.75
CA PRO A 51 12.15 -0.19 14.37
C PRO A 51 12.99 -1.46 14.59
N GLY A 52 14.27 -1.42 14.20
CA GLY A 52 15.20 -2.55 14.32
C GLY A 52 15.04 -3.67 13.27
N GLN A 53 13.93 -3.70 12.53
CA GLN A 53 13.68 -4.72 11.48
C GLN A 53 13.93 -4.20 10.07
N GLY A 54 13.97 -2.89 9.88
CA GLY A 54 14.14 -2.22 8.59
C GLY A 54 12.80 -1.85 7.95
N GLU A 55 12.85 -1.49 6.67
CA GLU A 55 11.69 -1.19 5.84
C GLU A 55 11.85 -1.84 4.46
N ALA A 56 10.74 -2.08 3.77
CA ALA A 56 10.71 -2.56 2.40
C ALA A 56 9.52 -1.95 1.63
N PRO A 57 9.60 -1.87 0.28
CA PRO A 57 8.51 -1.37 -0.53
C PRO A 57 7.39 -2.41 -0.67
N PHE A 58 6.16 -1.95 -0.55
CA PHE A 58 4.94 -2.72 -0.82
C PHE A 58 3.94 -1.85 -1.58
N ASP A 59 3.34 -2.41 -2.62
CA ASP A 59 2.33 -1.71 -3.41
C ASP A 59 1.11 -1.36 -2.57
N ILE A 60 0.54 -0.18 -2.81
CA ILE A 60 -0.73 0.20 -2.19
C ILE A 60 -1.84 -0.47 -3.00
N SER A 61 -2.57 -1.39 -2.37
CA SER A 61 -3.52 -2.29 -3.05
C SER A 61 -5.00 -1.89 -2.92
N SER A 62 -5.29 -0.85 -2.13
CA SER A 62 -6.63 -0.26 -1.98
C SER A 62 -6.92 0.75 -3.09
N ASN A 63 -8.20 1.11 -3.26
CA ASN A 63 -8.62 2.18 -4.16
C ASN A 63 -8.17 3.56 -3.64
N SER A 64 -7.72 4.46 -4.52
CA SER A 64 -7.27 5.81 -4.11
C SER A 64 -8.41 6.71 -3.61
N HIS A 65 -9.66 6.43 -3.96
CA HIS A 65 -10.83 7.12 -3.40
C HIS A 65 -10.99 6.92 -1.89
N ASP A 66 -10.51 5.78 -1.36
CA ASP A 66 -10.56 5.48 0.08
C ASP A 66 -9.39 6.09 0.87
N SER A 67 -8.40 6.69 0.18
CA SER A 67 -7.12 7.13 0.77
C SER A 67 -7.25 8.08 1.95
N THR A 68 -8.32 8.89 2.02
CA THR A 68 -8.57 9.80 3.14
C THR A 68 -9.08 9.08 4.41
N ALA A 69 -9.53 7.83 4.27
CA ALA A 69 -10.01 6.99 5.37
C ALA A 69 -8.99 5.93 5.78
N TYR A 70 -8.41 5.23 4.81
CA TYR A 70 -7.41 4.17 5.00
C TYR A 70 -6.62 3.90 3.71
N PHE A 71 -5.58 3.09 3.81
CA PHE A 71 -4.94 2.46 2.65
C PHE A 71 -4.53 1.03 3.01
N GLU A 72 -4.35 0.18 2.00
CA GLU A 72 -4.02 -1.24 2.19
C GLU A 72 -2.69 -1.61 1.54
N VAL A 73 -1.97 -2.51 2.19
CA VAL A 73 -0.80 -3.19 1.64
C VAL A 73 -0.94 -4.68 1.87
N ALA A 74 -0.64 -5.48 0.85
CA ALA A 74 -0.55 -6.92 1.00
C ALA A 74 0.91 -7.34 1.17
N ILE A 75 1.16 -8.17 2.18
CA ILE A 75 2.51 -8.56 2.58
C ILE A 75 2.58 -10.08 2.61
N ARG A 76 3.46 -10.64 1.76
CA ARG A 76 3.81 -12.05 1.77
C ARG A 76 4.94 -12.32 2.76
N GLN A 77 4.81 -13.36 3.58
CA GLN A 77 5.78 -13.75 4.60
C GLN A 77 6.96 -14.51 3.97
N VAL A 78 8.04 -13.79 3.63
CA VAL A 78 9.22 -14.38 2.95
C VAL A 78 10.54 -14.15 3.67
N GLY A 79 10.70 -13.02 4.37
CA GLY A 79 11.96 -12.64 5.03
C GLY A 79 11.75 -12.04 6.42
N ARG A 80 12.86 -11.64 7.06
CA ARG A 80 12.91 -11.16 8.44
C ARG A 80 11.88 -10.07 8.74
N LEU A 81 11.82 -9.02 7.91
CA LEU A 81 10.88 -7.92 8.08
C LEU A 81 9.43 -8.39 7.95
N THR A 82 9.11 -9.12 6.88
CA THR A 82 7.75 -9.59 6.62
C THR A 82 7.26 -10.58 7.68
N GLN A 83 8.14 -11.41 8.23
CA GLN A 83 7.81 -12.28 9.37
C GLN A 83 7.48 -11.45 10.61
N ALA A 84 8.26 -10.40 10.91
CA ALA A 84 7.96 -9.50 12.01
C ALA A 84 6.61 -8.78 11.82
N LEU A 85 6.33 -8.30 10.61
CA LEU A 85 5.06 -7.65 10.27
C LEU A 85 3.86 -8.62 10.39
N HIS A 86 4.06 -9.91 10.06
CA HIS A 86 3.02 -10.94 10.18
C HIS A 86 2.61 -11.26 11.62
N HIS A 87 3.42 -10.91 12.62
CA HIS A 87 3.05 -11.03 14.03
C HIS A 87 2.21 -9.87 14.55
N LEU A 88 1.97 -8.83 13.74
CA LEU A 88 1.15 -7.70 14.12
C LEU A 88 -0.35 -8.01 13.95
N HIS A 89 -1.15 -7.40 14.82
CA HIS A 89 -2.59 -7.56 14.88
C HIS A 89 -3.30 -6.21 14.75
N LYS A 90 -4.63 -6.28 14.62
CA LYS A 90 -5.48 -5.09 14.71
C LYS A 90 -5.19 -4.31 15.98
N GLY A 91 -4.98 -3.00 15.84
CA GLY A 91 -4.65 -2.10 16.94
C GLY A 91 -3.16 -1.78 17.06
N ASP A 92 -2.29 -2.64 16.55
CA ASP A 92 -0.84 -2.44 16.57
C ASP A 92 -0.41 -1.31 15.63
N ARG A 93 0.86 -0.93 15.75
CA ARG A 93 1.48 0.16 15.00
C ARG A 93 2.64 -0.33 14.17
N LEU A 94 2.81 0.29 13.02
CA LEU A 94 4.00 0.17 12.18
C LEU A 94 4.31 1.55 11.57
N TYR A 95 5.40 1.66 10.83
CA TYR A 95 5.83 2.92 10.23
C TYR A 95 5.78 2.87 8.72
N VAL A 96 5.30 3.96 8.13
CA VAL A 96 5.12 4.09 6.67
C VAL A 96 5.73 5.36 6.14
N ARG A 97 6.38 5.26 4.97
CA ARG A 97 6.65 6.40 4.08
C ARG A 97 5.87 6.18 2.79
N ALA A 98 4.88 7.04 2.56
CA ALA A 98 3.97 6.95 1.42
C ALA A 98 3.35 8.32 1.12
N PRO A 99 2.86 8.52 -0.12
CA PRO A 99 3.08 7.64 -1.26
C PRO A 99 4.48 7.82 -1.86
N LEU A 100 4.98 6.79 -2.53
CA LEU A 100 6.24 6.82 -3.27
C LEU A 100 6.04 6.24 -4.69
N GLY A 101 6.94 6.61 -5.61
CA GLY A 101 6.83 6.27 -7.02
C GLY A 101 5.99 7.29 -7.80
N LYS A 102 5.97 7.17 -9.13
CA LYS A 102 5.25 8.10 -10.01
C LYS A 102 3.75 7.76 -10.16
N GLY A 103 3.40 6.49 -9.98
CA GLY A 103 2.09 5.96 -10.38
C GLY A 103 1.98 5.71 -11.88
N TRP A 104 0.90 5.07 -12.28
CA TRP A 104 0.54 4.84 -13.67
C TRP A 104 0.05 6.13 -14.34
N PRO A 105 0.06 6.21 -15.68
CA PRO A 105 -0.65 7.26 -16.40
C PRO A 105 -2.11 7.32 -15.98
N SER A 106 -2.74 8.50 -16.10
CA SER A 106 -4.16 8.66 -15.76
C SER A 106 -5.04 7.74 -16.61
N THR A 107 -6.19 7.38 -16.06
CA THR A 107 -7.22 6.56 -16.72
C THR A 107 -7.70 7.16 -18.04
N ASP A 108 -7.78 8.50 -18.15
CA ASP A 108 -8.06 9.19 -19.41
C ASP A 108 -7.04 8.85 -20.51
N VAL A 109 -5.77 8.67 -20.15
CA VAL A 109 -4.71 8.29 -21.11
C VAL A 109 -4.74 6.79 -21.38
N LEU A 110 -4.99 5.98 -20.35
CA LEU A 110 -4.99 4.52 -20.45
C LEU A 110 -6.19 3.99 -21.26
N SER A 111 -7.38 4.57 -21.09
CA SER A 111 -8.62 4.20 -21.80
C SER A 111 -8.54 4.43 -23.32
N GLN A 112 -7.63 5.28 -23.78
CA GLN A 112 -7.41 5.54 -25.21
C GLN A 112 -6.40 4.57 -25.85
N LYS A 113 -5.98 3.53 -25.13
CA LYS A 113 -4.95 2.58 -25.59
C LYS A 113 -5.39 1.14 -25.40
N ASN A 114 -4.87 0.26 -26.24
CA ASN A 114 -4.90 -1.18 -25.99
C ASN A 114 -3.87 -1.50 -24.90
N LEU A 115 -4.32 -2.00 -23.76
CA LEU A 115 -3.47 -2.30 -22.61
C LEU A 115 -3.14 -3.80 -22.56
N LEU A 116 -1.85 -4.12 -22.43
CA LEU A 116 -1.38 -5.45 -22.06
C LEU A 116 -0.75 -5.36 -20.66
N LEU A 117 -1.43 -5.93 -19.67
CA LEU A 117 -0.96 -5.99 -18.29
C LEU A 117 -0.39 -7.39 -18.02
N VAL A 118 0.88 -7.46 -17.61
CA VAL A 118 1.56 -8.73 -17.32
C VAL A 118 2.02 -8.69 -15.86
N GLY A 119 1.41 -9.55 -15.03
CA GLY A 119 1.72 -9.66 -13.61
C GLY A 119 2.18 -11.07 -13.23
N GLY A 120 2.96 -11.16 -12.15
CA GLY A 120 3.40 -12.43 -11.58
C GLY A 120 3.55 -12.36 -10.06
N GLY A 121 2.99 -13.33 -9.35
CA GLY A 121 2.98 -13.35 -7.88
C GLY A 121 2.42 -12.06 -7.27
N CYS A 122 3.09 -11.53 -6.25
CA CYS A 122 2.68 -10.27 -5.60
C CYS A 122 2.76 -9.04 -6.52
N GLY A 123 3.50 -9.12 -7.64
CA GLY A 123 3.56 -8.03 -8.63
C GLY A 123 2.21 -7.73 -9.29
N PHE A 124 1.20 -8.60 -9.12
CA PHE A 124 -0.17 -8.32 -9.53
C PHE A 124 -0.82 -7.16 -8.74
N LEU A 125 -0.37 -6.87 -7.51
CA LEU A 125 -1.00 -5.83 -6.66
C LEU A 125 -0.85 -4.43 -7.26
N ALA A 126 0.30 -4.11 -7.84
CA ALA A 126 0.51 -2.88 -8.60
C ALA A 126 -0.42 -2.74 -9.83
N LEU A 127 -0.91 -3.86 -10.38
CA LEU A 127 -1.81 -3.90 -11.53
C LEU A 127 -3.29 -3.85 -11.11
N LYS A 128 -3.63 -4.47 -9.97
CA LYS A 128 -5.00 -4.50 -9.42
C LYS A 128 -5.58 -3.09 -9.36
N SER A 129 -4.79 -2.12 -8.88
CA SER A 129 -5.25 -0.75 -8.74
C SER A 129 -5.61 -0.10 -10.08
N VAL A 130 -4.90 -0.43 -11.17
CA VAL A 130 -5.21 0.06 -12.53
C VAL A 130 -6.46 -0.62 -13.07
N ILE A 131 -6.58 -1.92 -12.86
CA ILE A 131 -7.73 -2.71 -13.33
C ILE A 131 -9.03 -2.22 -12.68
N GLU A 132 -8.98 -1.81 -11.42
CA GLU A 132 -10.14 -1.26 -10.69
C GLU A 132 -10.47 0.20 -11.07
N GLU A 133 -9.58 0.89 -11.78
CA GLU A 133 -9.76 2.30 -12.17
C GLU A 133 -10.11 2.47 -13.65
N VAL A 134 -9.63 1.56 -14.50
CA VAL A 134 -9.92 1.54 -15.94
C VAL A 134 -11.12 0.62 -16.18
N ASP A 135 -12.27 1.20 -16.53
CA ASP A 135 -13.40 0.44 -17.06
C ASP A 135 -13.01 -0.12 -18.44
N PHE A 136 -12.84 -1.44 -18.53
CA PHE A 136 -12.55 -2.18 -19.77
C PHE A 136 -13.81 -2.44 -20.60
#